data_AF-A0A7J6W4K1-F1
#
_entry.id   AF-A0A7J6W4K1-F1
#
_cell.length_a   1.000
_cell.length_b   1.000
_cell.length_c   1.000
_cell.angle_alpha   90.00
_cell.angle_beta   90.00
_cell.angle_gamma   90.00
#
_symmetry.space_group_name_H-M   'P 1'
#
loop_
_entity.id
_entity.type
_entity.pdbx_description
1 polymer ?
#
loop_
_entity_poly.entity_id
_entity_poly.type
_entity_poly.pdbx_seq_one_letter_code
_entity_poly.pdbx_strand_id
1 'polypeptide(L)' 'MVNFAARDAALSTDAKFDHIDVAEKQKVVNECAEAEAWLREKKQQQESLPKYATPVVLTSDVKRKAEALD' A
#
# COMPACT_ATOMS: atom_id res chain seq x y z
N MET A 1 -5.38 5.98 7.32
CA MET A 1 -5.51 4.53 7.00
C MET A 1 -5.14 4.39 5.54
N VAL A 2 -4.20 3.51 5.20
CA VAL A 2 -3.92 3.18 3.80
C VAL A 2 -5.21 2.57 3.22
N ASN A 3 -5.68 3.12 2.10
CA ASN A 3 -7.03 2.88 1.60
C ASN A 3 -7.06 1.55 0.80
N PHE A 4 -7.33 0.44 1.48
CA PHE A 4 -7.44 -0.89 0.85
C PHE A 4 -8.67 -1.06 -0.06
N ALA A 5 -9.56 -0.07 -0.10
CA ALA A 5 -10.76 -0.07 -0.94
C ALA A 5 -10.44 -0.22 -2.44
N ALA A 6 -9.28 0.26 -2.90
CA ALA A 6 -8.85 0.13 -4.29
C ALA A 6 -8.50 -1.34 -4.65
N ARG A 7 -7.84 -2.06 -3.74
CA ARG A 7 -7.53 -3.49 -3.91
C ARG A 7 -8.80 -4.33 -3.91
N ASP A 8 -9.72 -4.05 -2.97
CA ASP A 8 -11.00 -4.75 -2.90
C ASP A 8 -11.87 -4.48 -4.13
N ALA A 9 -11.82 -3.25 -4.68
CA ALA A 9 -12.48 -2.91 -5.94
C ALA A 9 -11.85 -3.62 -7.15
N ALA A 10 -10.52 -3.71 -7.21
CA ALA A 10 -9.82 -4.41 -8.29
C ALA A 10 -10.08 -5.93 -8.30
N LEU A 11 -10.29 -6.54 -7.12
CA LEU A 11 -10.68 -7.95 -6.98
C LEU A 11 -12.20 -8.17 -7.10
N SER A 12 -12.98 -7.11 -7.22
CA SER A 12 -14.44 -7.18 -7.30
C SER A 12 -14.89 -7.63 -8.68
N THR A 13 -15.91 -8.50 -8.70
CA THR A 13 -16.64 -8.91 -9.91
C THR A 13 -17.87 -8.03 -10.17
N ASP A 14 -17.90 -6.83 -9.58
CA ASP A 14 -18.98 -5.86 -9.80
C ASP A 14 -18.96 -5.40 -11.26
N ALA A 15 -20.10 -5.52 -11.95
CA ALA A 15 -20.25 -5.21 -13.36
C ALA A 15 -19.86 -3.77 -13.71
N LYS A 16 -19.89 -2.86 -12.73
CA LYS A 16 -19.41 -1.48 -12.92
C LYS A 16 -17.90 -1.41 -13.21
N PHE A 17 -17.12 -2.46 -12.93
CA PHE A 17 -15.69 -2.56 -13.20
C PHE A 17 -15.35 -3.53 -14.34
N ASP A 18 -16.33 -4.11 -15.03
CA ASP A 18 -16.10 -5.08 -16.12
C ASP A 18 -15.45 -4.44 -17.36
N HIS A 19 -15.51 -3.11 -17.46
CA HIS A 19 -14.86 -2.35 -18.52
C HIS A 19 -13.37 -2.07 -18.26
N ILE A 20 -12.87 -2.34 -17.06
CA ILE A 20 -11.47 -2.14 -16.69
C ILE A 20 -10.69 -3.39 -17.07
N ASP A 21 -9.58 -3.21 -17.80
CA ASP A 21 -8.74 -4.31 -18.22
C ASP A 21 -8.25 -5.11 -17.00
N VAL A 22 -8.24 -6.43 -17.13
CA VAL A 22 -7.65 -7.34 -16.14
C VAL A 22 -6.20 -6.96 -15.85
N ALA A 23 -5.46 -6.48 -16.86
CA ALA A 23 -4.10 -5.98 -16.68
C ALA A 23 -4.03 -4.76 -15.75
N GLU A 24 -4.98 -3.82 -15.85
CA GLU A 24 -5.06 -2.64 -14.98
C GLU A 24 -5.49 -3.03 -13.56
N LYS A 25 -6.46 -3.94 -13.41
CA LYS A 25 -6.85 -4.48 -12.09
C LYS A 25 -5.66 -5.16 -11.41
N GLN A 26 -4.89 -5.96 -12.15
CA GLN A 26 -3.72 -6.65 -11.62
C GLN A 26 -2.61 -5.66 -11.22
N LYS A 27 -2.43 -4.57 -11.96
CA LYS A 27 -1.47 -3.50 -11.60
C LYS A 27 -1.81 -2.89 -10.25
N VAL A 28 -3.08 -2.53 -10.01
CA VAL A 28 -3.54 -1.98 -8.73
C VAL A 28 -3.31 -2.97 -7.58
N VAL A 29 -3.59 -4.26 -7.80
CA VAL A 29 -3.34 -5.31 -6.80
C VAL A 29 -1.85 -5.43 -6.48
N ASN A 30 -0.99 -5.39 -7.49
CA ASN A 30 0.47 -5.50 -7.32
C ASN A 30 1.03 -4.28 -6.56
N GLU A 31 0.63 -3.07 -6.94
CA GLU A 31 1.05 -1.83 -6.27
C GLU A 31 0.63 -1.81 -4.79
N CYS A 32 -0.59 -2.27 -4.50
CA CYS A 32 -1.05 -2.44 -3.11
C CYS A 32 -0.19 -3.46 -2.35
N ALA A 33 0.13 -4.60 -2.97
CA ALA A 33 0.95 -5.63 -2.34
C ALA A 33 2.39 -5.15 -2.05
N GLU A 34 2.99 -4.39 -2.97
CA GLU A 34 4.31 -3.78 -2.77
C GLU A 34 4.30 -2.74 -1.64
N ALA A 35 3.25 -1.92 -1.55
CA ALA A 35 3.10 -0.94 -0.49
C ALA A 35 2.94 -1.60 0.90
N GLU A 36 2.16 -2.68 0.99
CA GLU A 36 2.01 -3.48 2.21
C GLU A 36 3.34 -4.12 2.63
N ALA A 37 4.08 -4.71 1.68
CA ALA A 37 5.37 -5.33 1.93
C ALA A 37 6.38 -4.30 2.47
N TRP A 38 6.45 -3.12 1.84
CA TRP A 38 7.29 -2.02 2.30
C TRP A 38 6.92 -1.57 3.72
N LEU A 39 5.63 -1.35 3.99
CA LEU A 39 5.18 -0.91 5.32
C LEU A 39 5.53 -1.94 6.39
N ARG A 40 5.36 -3.23 6.10
CA ARG A 40 5.70 -4.32 7.01
C ARG A 40 7.20 -4.37 7.30
N GLU A 41 8.03 -4.29 6.27
CA GLU A 41 9.49 -4.26 6.41
C GLU A 41 9.92 -3.07 7.27
N LYS A 42 9.39 -1.90 6.97
CA LYS A 42 9.65 -0.65 7.67
C LYS A 42 9.19 -0.67 9.14
N LYS A 43 8.05 -1.29 9.42
CA LYS A 43 7.58 -1.54 10.78
C LYS A 43 8.51 -2.50 11.53
N GLN A 44 8.97 -3.57 10.89
CA GLN A 44 9.87 -4.54 11.50
C GLN A 44 11.25 -3.91 11.82
N GLN A 45 11.77 -3.05 10.93
CA GLN A 45 12.96 -2.23 11.21
C GLN A 45 12.74 -1.26 12.37
N GLN A 46 11.54 -0.70 12.51
CA GLN A 46 11.20 0.18 13.63
C GLN A 46 11.09 -0.57 14.96
N GLU A 47 10.55 -1.79 14.96
CA GLU A 47 10.42 -2.64 16.15
C GLU A 47 11.77 -3.16 16.67
N SER A 48 12.76 -3.30 15.80
CA SER A 48 14.12 -3.71 16.19
C SER A 48 14.97 -2.56 16.76
N LEU A 49 14.49 -1.32 16.70
CA LEU A 49 15.21 -0.16 17.19
C LEU A 49 14.89 0.20 18.66
N PRO A 50 15.89 0.70 19.41
CA PRO A 50 15.66 1.30 20.71
C PRO A 50 14.71 2.50 20.62
N LYS A 51 13.91 2.75 21.66
CA LYS A 51 12.94 3.86 21.70
C LYS A 51 13.55 5.26 21.55
N TYR A 52 14.85 5.39 21.82
CA TYR A 52 15.62 6.63 21.71
C TYR A 52 16.36 6.78 20.38
N ALA A 53 16.33 5.77 19.51
CA ALA A 53 16.93 5.83 18.19
C ALA A 53 16.02 6.59 17.22
N THR A 54 16.63 7.21 16.21
CA THR A 54 15.90 7.92 15.16
C THR A 54 14.93 6.98 14.45
N PRO A 55 13.64 7.33 14.32
CA PRO A 55 12.66 6.49 13.66
C PRO A 55 13.01 6.28 12.19
N VAL A 56 12.90 5.04 11.72
CA VAL A 56 13.20 4.59 10.35
C VAL A 56 12.08 4.95 9.38
N VAL A 57 10.91 5.29 9.93
CA VAL A 57 9.72 5.66 9.17
C VAL A 57 9.16 6.93 9.75
N LEU A 58 9.15 7.99 8.95
CA LEU A 58 8.43 9.21 9.29
C LEU A 58 7.03 9.16 8.70
N THR A 59 6.11 9.91 9.30
CA THR A 59 4.76 10.12 8.75
C THR A 59 4.81 10.71 7.35
N SER A 60 5.85 11.48 7.01
CA SER A 60 6.11 11.97 5.65
C SER A 60 6.41 10.86 4.65
N ASP A 61 7.11 9.80 5.05
CA ASP A 61 7.45 8.67 4.16
C ASP A 61 6.20 7.83 3.86
N VAL A 62 5.34 7.64 4.86
CA VAL A 62 4.06 6.96 4.70
C VAL A 62 3.11 7.78 3.81
N LYS A 63 3.08 9.12 3.98
CA LYS A 63 2.27 10.00 3.13
C LYS A 63 2.74 9.97 1.68
N ARG A 64 4.05 10.07 1.41
CA ARG A 64 4.60 9.97 0.05
C ARG A 64 4.28 8.64 -0.61
N LYS A 65 4.33 7.54 0.14
CA LYS A 65 3.95 6.21 -0.38
C LYS A 65 2.45 6.10 -0.64
N ALA A 66 1.61 6.78 0.13
CA ALA A 66 0.16 6.83 -0.13
C ALA A 66 -0.17 7.71 -1.34
N GLU A 67 0.47 8.87 -1.49
CA GLU A 67 0.31 9.78 -2.64
C GLU A 67 0.80 9.17 -3.96
N ALA A 68 1.71 8.20 -3.91
CA ALA A 68 2.16 7.45 -5.09
C ALA A 68 1.16 6.37 -5.55
N LEU A 69 0.11 6.09 -4.76
CA LEU A 69 -0.94 5.10 -5.03
C LEU A 69 -2.30 5.74 -5.33
N ASP A 70 -2.38 7.08 -5.26
CA ASP A 70 -3.54 7.90 -5.63
C ASP A 70 -3.46 8.28 -7.12
#